data_AF-A0AAV4S8K5-F1
#
_entry.id   AF-A0AAV4S8K5-F1
#
_cell.length_a   1.000
_cell.length_b   1.000
_cell.length_c   1.000
_cell.angle_alpha   90.00
_cell.angle_beta   90.00
_cell.angle_gamma   90.00
#
_symmetry.space_group_name_H-M   'P 1'
#
loop_
_entity.id
_entity.type
_entity.pdbx_description
1 polymer ?
#
loop_
_entity_poly.entity_id
_entity_poly.type
_entity_poly.pdbx_seq_one_letter_code
_entity_poly.pdbx_strand_id
1 'polypeptide(L)'
;MSAADYVFYLRRHLVSERRRNDPTVGHPGDETLSIGIPRLSFLLRRLEEDIQSSYLSFLEEFISDIHEGTGCLLNILRTCQERQKGAGLFTYATCSRAKQNLINKGTIDEFYCLLCLKACSKCPAAVDKISCHKTGLSTIASCITSSHMKSRIVAIELLTVVCRAPEFGNSRVLEAMTTVRILFGESVRFKFLVSVLNSNITSTSGLEHEPRNNYPLIARSLPVEQRPKNLHLPTNPSQPVLSSLGYLWLCCSEHPPWGMLMNDSDR
;
A
#
# COMPACT_ATOMS: atom_id res chain seq x y z
N MET A 1 -17.79 -13.33 -2.02
CA MET A 1 -18.42 -12.30 -2.87
C MET A 1 -17.79 -12.43 -4.23
N SER A 2 -18.50 -12.12 -5.32
CA SER A 2 -17.87 -12.12 -6.65
C SER A 2 -16.91 -10.93 -6.80
N ALA A 3 -16.03 -10.98 -7.81
CA ALA A 3 -15.15 -9.85 -8.12
C ALA A 3 -15.96 -8.60 -8.48
N ALA A 4 -17.03 -8.76 -9.27
CA ALA A 4 -17.97 -7.70 -9.60
C ALA A 4 -18.61 -7.06 -8.35
N ASP A 5 -19.00 -7.85 -7.34
CA ASP A 5 -19.56 -7.32 -6.10
C ASP A 5 -18.56 -6.41 -5.36
N TYR A 6 -17.31 -6.85 -5.26
CA TYR A 6 -16.26 -6.04 -4.62
C TYR A 6 -16.06 -4.70 -5.32
N VAL A 7 -15.95 -4.74 -6.65
CA VAL A 7 -15.78 -3.54 -7.47
C VAL A 7 -16.98 -2.60 -7.33
N PHE A 8 -18.19 -3.14 -7.30
CA PHE A 8 -19.41 -2.37 -7.06
C PHE A 8 -19.34 -1.61 -5.72
N TYR A 9 -18.98 -2.29 -4.63
CA TYR A 9 -18.86 -1.63 -3.32
C TYR A 9 -17.69 -0.63 -3.25
N LEU A 10 -16.55 -0.92 -3.88
CA LEU A 10 -15.41 0.01 -3.96
C LEU A 10 -15.80 1.30 -4.70
N ARG A 11 -16.49 1.19 -5.84
CA ARG A 11 -16.99 2.35 -6.60
C ARG A 11 -17.98 3.16 -5.76
N ARG A 12 -18.86 2.51 -4.99
CA ARG A 12 -19.79 3.20 -4.09
C ARG A 12 -19.08 3.98 -2.98
N HIS A 13 -17.97 3.46 -2.44
CA HIS A 13 -17.10 4.21 -1.53
C HIS A 13 -16.47 5.44 -2.19
N LEU A 14 -15.99 5.33 -3.44
CA LEU A 14 -15.44 6.48 -4.18
C LEU A 14 -16.50 7.57 -4.43
N VAL A 15 -17.72 7.18 -4.82
CA VAL A 15 -18.84 8.11 -5.03
C VAL A 15 -19.21 8.81 -3.71
N SER A 16 -19.27 8.06 -2.61
CA SER A 16 -19.58 8.62 -1.28
C SER A 16 -18.57 9.68 -0.85
N GLU A 17 -17.28 9.47 -1.13
CA GLU A 17 -16.23 10.42 -0.78
C GLU A 17 -16.22 11.66 -1.68
N ARG A 18 -16.49 11.51 -2.98
CA ARG A 18 -16.61 12.65 -3.89
C ARG A 18 -17.72 13.62 -3.43
N ARG A 19 -18.84 13.08 -2.96
CA ARG A 19 -19.95 13.88 -2.41
C ARG A 19 -19.58 14.64 -1.13
N ARG A 20 -18.64 14.13 -0.32
CA ARG A 20 -18.17 14.85 0.88
C ARG A 20 -17.29 16.05 0.55
N ASN A 21 -16.55 15.98 -0.56
CA ASN A 21 -15.62 17.03 -0.95
C ASN A 21 -16.29 18.15 -1.77
N ASP A 22 -17.48 17.93 -2.33
CA ASP A 22 -18.25 18.93 -3.08
C ASP A 22 -19.73 18.96 -2.63
N PRO A 23 -20.10 19.86 -1.70
CA PRO A 23 -21.47 19.98 -1.19
C PRO A 23 -22.43 20.66 -2.17
N THR A 24 -21.97 21.20 -3.30
CA THR A 24 -22.84 21.84 -4.31
C THR A 24 -23.59 20.84 -5.18
N VAL A 25 -23.23 19.55 -5.09
CA VAL A 25 -23.95 18.44 -5.73
C VAL A 25 -25.17 18.06 -4.86
N GLY A 26 -26.25 18.85 -4.93
CA GLY A 26 -27.48 18.66 -4.14
C GLY A 26 -28.62 17.87 -4.85
N HIS A 27 -28.92 16.68 -4.33
CA HIS A 27 -30.19 15.96 -3.99
C HIS A 27 -31.47 16.09 -4.88
N PRO A 28 -32.19 14.97 -5.18
CA PRO A 28 -33.05 14.29 -4.19
C PRO A 28 -33.07 12.73 -4.24
N GLY A 29 -33.36 12.08 -3.10
CA GLY A 29 -34.01 10.74 -3.09
C GLY A 29 -33.19 9.49 -2.76
N ASP A 30 -32.16 9.50 -1.90
CA ASP A 30 -31.39 8.26 -1.69
C ASP A 30 -30.76 8.06 -0.30
N GLU A 31 -31.55 8.23 0.76
CA GLU A 31 -31.18 7.70 2.08
C GLU A 31 -31.00 6.16 2.06
N THR A 32 -31.53 5.50 1.03
CA THR A 32 -31.33 4.08 0.68
C THR A 32 -29.91 3.73 0.22
N LEU A 33 -29.09 4.67 -0.27
CA LEU A 33 -27.70 4.40 -0.69
C LEU A 33 -26.70 4.27 0.47
N SER A 34 -27.06 4.61 1.70
CA SER A 34 -26.16 4.40 2.85
C SER A 34 -26.44 3.09 3.59
N ILE A 35 -27.65 2.54 3.41
CA ILE A 35 -28.06 1.28 4.02
C ILE A 35 -27.45 0.14 3.20
N GLY A 36 -26.53 -0.61 3.81
CA GLY A 36 -25.96 -1.84 3.22
C GLY A 36 -24.56 -1.72 2.58
N ILE A 37 -23.85 -0.58 2.69
CA ILE A 37 -22.43 -0.54 2.30
C ILE A 37 -21.57 -1.14 3.43
N PRO A 38 -20.80 -2.21 3.20
CA PRO A 38 -19.87 -2.73 4.19
C PRO A 38 -18.82 -1.67 4.55
N ARG A 39 -18.34 -1.70 5.80
CA ARG A 39 -17.22 -0.84 6.22
C ARG A 39 -16.02 -1.09 5.30
N LEU A 40 -15.37 -0.02 4.83
CA LEU A 40 -14.26 -0.12 3.87
C LEU A 40 -13.15 -1.05 4.35
N SER A 41 -12.65 -0.89 5.57
CA SER A 41 -11.65 -1.80 6.16
C SER A 41 -12.07 -3.28 6.18
N PHE A 42 -13.35 -3.57 6.43
CA PHE A 42 -13.87 -4.94 6.39
C PHE A 42 -13.93 -5.47 4.97
N LEU A 43 -14.41 -4.66 4.04
CA LEU A 43 -14.47 -4.99 2.61
C LEU A 43 -13.07 -5.27 2.05
N LEU A 44 -12.10 -4.40 2.33
CA LEU A 44 -10.72 -4.53 1.86
C LEU A 44 -10.02 -5.74 2.46
N ARG A 45 -10.19 -6.00 3.77
CA ARG A 45 -9.64 -7.20 4.40
C ARG A 45 -10.17 -8.48 3.74
N ARG A 46 -11.49 -8.54 3.51
CA ARG A 46 -12.11 -9.71 2.88
C ARG A 46 -11.72 -9.86 1.41
N LEU A 47 -11.63 -8.75 0.68
CA LEU A 47 -11.14 -8.74 -0.71
C LEU A 47 -9.71 -9.28 -0.77
N GLU A 48 -8.85 -8.86 0.14
CA GLU A 48 -7.47 -9.34 0.23
C GLU A 48 -7.41 -10.85 0.45
N GLU A 49 -8.18 -11.36 1.43
CA GLU A 49 -8.31 -12.80 1.70
C GLU A 49 -8.83 -13.56 0.45
N ASP A 50 -9.87 -13.03 -0.22
CA ASP A 50 -10.47 -13.66 -1.40
C ASP A 50 -9.49 -13.62 -2.59
N ILE A 51 -8.73 -12.54 -2.83
CA ILE A 51 -7.68 -12.50 -3.86
C ILE A 51 -6.61 -13.55 -3.59
N GLN A 52 -6.23 -13.76 -2.32
CA GLN A 52 -5.18 -14.71 -1.97
C GLN A 52 -5.61 -16.18 -2.03
N SER A 53 -6.87 -16.46 -1.70
CA SER A 53 -7.36 -17.83 -1.49
C SER A 53 -8.29 -18.34 -2.59
N SER A 54 -8.81 -17.46 -3.46
CA SER A 54 -9.67 -17.86 -4.58
C SER A 54 -8.89 -18.37 -5.78
N TYR A 55 -9.62 -18.95 -6.74
CA TYR A 55 -9.08 -19.33 -8.04
C TYR A 55 -8.53 -18.12 -8.81
N LEU A 56 -7.54 -18.36 -9.67
CA LEU A 56 -6.93 -17.32 -10.52
C LEU A 56 -7.97 -16.54 -11.34
N SER A 57 -9.05 -17.20 -11.76
CA SER A 57 -10.17 -16.59 -12.48
C SER A 57 -10.83 -15.42 -11.73
N PHE A 58 -10.90 -15.49 -10.39
CA PHE A 58 -11.40 -14.38 -9.59
C PHE A 58 -10.51 -13.15 -9.72
N LEU A 59 -9.19 -13.34 -9.66
CA LEU A 59 -8.22 -12.25 -9.79
C LEU A 59 -8.25 -11.68 -11.21
N GLU A 60 -8.28 -12.53 -12.23
CA GLU A 60 -8.38 -12.10 -13.64
C GLU A 60 -9.66 -11.30 -13.91
N GLU A 61 -10.80 -11.76 -13.39
CA GLU A 61 -12.07 -11.03 -13.46
C GLU A 61 -11.95 -9.67 -12.75
N PHE A 62 -11.42 -9.65 -11.52
CA PHE A 62 -11.27 -8.42 -10.74
C PHE A 62 -10.37 -7.37 -11.43
N ILE A 63 -9.26 -7.80 -12.03
CA ILE A 63 -8.32 -6.89 -12.69
C ILE A 63 -8.70 -6.61 -14.15
N SER A 64 -9.69 -7.29 -14.73
CA SER A 64 -10.12 -7.12 -16.12
C SER A 64 -10.44 -5.66 -16.47
N ASP A 65 -10.42 -5.32 -17.76
CA ASP A 65 -10.76 -3.96 -18.22
C ASP A 65 -12.24 -3.60 -17.99
N ILE A 66 -13.10 -4.60 -17.78
CA ILE A 66 -14.52 -4.38 -17.46
C ILE A 66 -14.66 -3.88 -16.03
N HIS A 67 -13.91 -4.47 -15.11
CA HIS A 67 -14.04 -4.21 -13.68
C HIS A 67 -13.07 -3.15 -13.16
N GLU A 68 -11.88 -3.05 -13.75
CA GLU A 68 -10.83 -2.09 -13.38
C GLU A 68 -10.56 -2.07 -11.85
N GLY A 69 -10.57 -3.23 -11.21
CA GLY A 69 -10.48 -3.34 -9.75
C GLY A 69 -9.21 -2.73 -9.17
N THR A 70 -8.07 -2.89 -9.86
CA THR A 70 -6.80 -2.23 -9.49
C THR A 70 -6.91 -0.71 -9.53
N GLY A 71 -7.52 -0.15 -10.58
CA GLY A 71 -7.80 1.29 -10.68
C GLY A 71 -8.71 1.77 -9.55
N CYS A 72 -9.74 1.01 -9.21
CA CYS A 72 -10.62 1.32 -8.08
C CYS A 72 -9.85 1.38 -6.75
N LEU A 73 -8.98 0.39 -6.48
CA LEU A 73 -8.12 0.36 -5.29
C LEU A 73 -7.16 1.55 -5.23
N LEU A 74 -6.50 1.89 -6.34
CA LEU A 74 -5.58 3.04 -6.41
C LEU A 74 -6.31 4.37 -6.12
N ASN A 75 -7.53 4.52 -6.61
CA ASN A 75 -8.35 5.70 -6.30
C ASN A 75 -8.79 5.72 -4.84
N ILE A 76 -9.17 4.57 -4.26
CA ILE A 76 -9.49 4.47 -2.83
C ILE A 76 -8.29 4.85 -1.97
N LEU A 77 -7.10 4.35 -2.31
CA LEU A 77 -5.85 4.66 -1.61
C LEU A 77 -5.59 6.17 -1.61
N ARG A 78 -5.77 6.83 -2.76
CA ARG A 78 -5.63 8.29 -2.87
C ARG A 78 -6.62 9.02 -1.95
N THR A 79 -7.89 8.60 -1.94
CA THR A 79 -8.90 9.20 -1.07
C THR A 79 -8.60 8.98 0.43
N CYS A 80 -8.00 7.84 0.80
CA CYS A 80 -7.51 7.62 2.16
C CYS A 80 -6.41 8.62 2.55
N GLN A 81 -5.49 8.94 1.64
CA GLN A 81 -4.42 9.91 1.87
C GLN A 81 -4.94 11.35 1.94
N GLU A 82 -5.87 11.73 1.06
CA GLU A 82 -6.49 13.06 1.07
C GLU A 82 -7.22 13.35 2.38
N ARG A 83 -7.94 12.35 2.92
CA ARG A 83 -8.59 12.45 4.23
C ARG A 83 -7.60 12.67 5.37
N GLN A 84 -6.44 12.01 5.32
CA GLN A 84 -5.39 12.18 6.32
C GLN A 84 -4.72 13.57 6.20
N LYS A 85 -4.43 14.04 4.98
CA LYS A 85 -3.85 15.37 4.74
C LYS A 85 -4.77 16.52 5.18
N GLY A 86 -6.06 16.43 4.85
CA GLY A 86 -7.06 17.42 5.27
C GLY A 86 -7.23 17.50 6.79
N ALA A 87 -7.01 16.39 7.50
CA ALA A 87 -7.03 16.37 8.97
C ALA A 87 -5.75 16.97 9.60
N GLY A 88 -4.61 16.92 8.90
CA GLY A 88 -3.31 17.37 9.39
C GLY A 88 -3.10 18.89 9.40
N LEU A 89 -3.70 19.65 8.48
CA LEU A 89 -3.42 21.09 8.31
C LEU A 89 -3.93 21.99 9.47
N PHE A 90 -4.76 21.47 10.38
CA PHE A 90 -5.36 22.24 11.49
C PHE A 90 -4.69 22.01 12.86
N THR A 91 -3.46 21.50 12.90
CA THR A 91 -2.80 21.09 14.15
C THR A 91 -1.91 22.15 14.76
N TYR A 92 -2.51 22.99 15.63
CA TYR A 92 -1.88 23.40 16.89
C TYR A 92 -2.88 23.64 18.04
N ALA A 93 -4.20 23.76 17.79
CA ALA A 93 -5.12 24.30 18.81
C ALA A 93 -6.17 23.34 19.40
N THR A 94 -6.66 22.28 18.75
CA THR A 94 -7.70 21.41 19.35
C THR A 94 -7.68 19.96 18.86
N CYS A 95 -7.14 19.05 19.67
CA CYS A 95 -7.25 17.60 19.43
C CYS A 95 -8.61 17.10 19.92
N SER A 96 -9.53 16.80 18.99
CA SER A 96 -10.80 16.13 19.30
C SER A 96 -10.65 14.62 19.10
N ARG A 97 -11.12 13.81 20.04
CA ARG A 97 -11.16 12.33 19.98
C ARG A 97 -11.79 11.81 18.67
N ALA A 98 -12.74 12.56 18.10
CA ALA A 98 -13.36 12.24 16.80
C ALA A 98 -12.38 12.39 15.61
N LYS A 99 -11.48 13.38 15.63
CA LYS A 99 -10.47 13.58 14.58
C LYS A 99 -9.39 12.50 14.62
N GLN A 100 -8.94 12.11 15.82
CA GLN A 100 -7.99 11.01 15.98
C GLN A 100 -8.57 9.68 15.44
N ASN A 101 -9.86 9.44 15.67
CA ASN A 101 -10.54 8.26 15.12
C ASN A 101 -10.62 8.28 13.57
N LEU A 102 -10.79 9.45 12.95
CA LEU A 102 -10.75 9.60 11.49
C LEU A 102 -9.37 9.29 10.91
N ILE A 103 -8.31 9.83 11.53
CA ILE A 103 -6.92 9.56 11.13
C ILE A 103 -6.59 8.07 11.27
N ASN A 104 -6.91 7.48 12.44
CA ASN A 104 -6.66 6.05 12.71
C ASN A 104 -7.46 5.13 11.77
N LYS A 105 -8.66 5.54 11.35
CA LYS A 105 -9.44 4.78 10.37
C LYS A 105 -8.81 4.87 8.97
N GLY A 106 -8.37 6.07 8.57
CA GLY A 106 -7.70 6.30 7.30
C GLY A 106 -6.43 5.47 7.13
N THR A 107 -5.63 5.31 8.19
CA THR A 107 -4.41 4.49 8.17
C THR A 107 -4.69 2.98 8.06
N ILE A 108 -5.77 2.50 8.68
CA ILE A 108 -6.19 1.08 8.55
C ILE A 108 -6.70 0.81 7.13
N ASP A 109 -7.57 1.68 6.60
CA ASP A 109 -8.11 1.54 5.25
C ASP A 109 -6.96 1.59 4.21
N GLU A 110 -5.99 2.49 4.39
CA GLU A 110 -4.76 2.56 3.58
C GLU A 110 -3.98 1.24 3.60
N PHE A 111 -3.74 0.68 4.79
CA PHE A 111 -2.98 -0.56 4.94
C PHE A 111 -3.62 -1.73 4.21
N TYR A 112 -4.93 -1.95 4.40
CA TYR A 112 -5.63 -3.05 3.72
C TYR A 112 -5.74 -2.82 2.21
N CYS A 113 -5.84 -1.57 1.76
CA CYS A 113 -5.83 -1.25 0.33
C CYS A 113 -4.47 -1.61 -0.30
N LEU A 114 -3.37 -1.30 0.37
CA LEU A 114 -2.02 -1.70 -0.05
C LEU A 114 -1.86 -3.23 -0.09
N LEU A 115 -2.41 -3.96 0.88
CA LEU A 115 -2.38 -5.42 0.85
C LEU A 115 -3.17 -6.00 -0.34
N CYS A 116 -4.35 -5.44 -0.66
CA CYS A 116 -5.10 -5.83 -1.85
C CYS A 116 -4.27 -5.62 -3.13
N LEU A 117 -3.64 -4.46 -3.27
CA LEU A 117 -2.77 -4.17 -4.42
C LEU A 117 -1.57 -5.12 -4.50
N LYS A 118 -0.94 -5.44 -3.35
CA LYS A 118 0.15 -6.43 -3.28
C LYS A 118 -0.34 -7.81 -3.69
N ALA A 119 -1.52 -8.23 -3.24
CA ALA A 119 -2.11 -9.49 -3.64
C ALA A 119 -2.38 -9.53 -5.16
N CYS A 120 -2.92 -8.45 -5.74
CA CYS A 120 -3.09 -8.31 -7.19
C CYS A 120 -1.77 -8.38 -7.96
N SER A 121 -0.68 -7.80 -7.42
CA SER A 121 0.62 -7.72 -8.09
C SER A 121 1.30 -9.08 -8.36
N LYS A 122 0.73 -10.18 -7.85
CA LYS A 122 1.10 -11.55 -8.25
C LYS A 122 0.77 -11.84 -9.72
N CYS A 123 -0.17 -11.10 -10.31
CA CYS A 123 -0.50 -11.17 -11.72
C CYS A 123 0.23 -10.05 -12.51
N PRO A 124 1.02 -10.38 -13.55
CA PRO A 124 1.74 -9.39 -14.35
C PRO A 124 0.83 -8.30 -14.95
N ALA A 125 -0.35 -8.68 -15.46
CA ALA A 125 -1.31 -7.72 -16.01
C ALA A 125 -1.77 -6.68 -14.97
N ALA A 126 -1.82 -7.04 -13.68
CA ALA A 126 -2.13 -6.09 -12.62
C ALA A 126 -0.97 -5.11 -12.39
N VAL A 127 0.28 -5.56 -12.49
CA VAL A 127 1.48 -4.72 -12.37
C VAL A 127 1.50 -3.67 -13.48
N ASP A 128 1.17 -4.06 -14.72
CA ASP A 128 1.07 -3.14 -15.86
C ASP A 128 -0.03 -2.09 -15.64
N LYS A 129 -1.19 -2.49 -15.12
CA LYS A 129 -2.27 -1.56 -14.79
C LYS A 129 -1.86 -0.60 -13.66
N ILE A 130 -1.13 -1.08 -12.65
CA ILE A 130 -0.63 -0.24 -11.55
C ILE A 130 0.41 0.77 -12.07
N SER A 131 1.34 0.34 -12.92
CA SER A 131 2.42 1.18 -13.45
C SER A 131 1.92 2.24 -14.44
N CYS A 132 0.87 1.91 -15.20
CA CYS A 132 0.25 2.81 -16.18
C CYS A 132 -0.82 3.74 -15.57
N HIS A 133 -1.30 3.47 -14.35
CA HIS A 133 -2.31 4.31 -13.73
C HIS A 133 -1.76 5.73 -13.49
N LYS A 134 -2.42 6.74 -14.08
CA LYS A 134 -2.00 8.17 -14.16
C LYS A 134 -1.37 8.75 -12.88
N THR A 135 -1.83 8.29 -11.73
CA THR A 135 -1.38 8.78 -10.42
C THR A 135 -1.24 7.65 -9.39
N GLY A 136 -1.32 6.40 -9.85
CA GLY A 136 -1.34 5.25 -8.93
C GLY A 136 0.00 5.09 -8.24
N LEU A 137 1.07 5.15 -9.03
CA LEU A 137 2.42 4.91 -8.52
C LEU A 137 2.92 6.00 -7.58
N SER A 138 2.59 7.27 -7.85
CA SER A 138 2.88 8.38 -6.93
C SER A 138 2.06 8.31 -5.63
N THR A 139 0.82 7.79 -5.71
CA THR A 139 -0.02 7.50 -4.55
C THR A 139 0.61 6.39 -3.69
N ILE A 140 1.06 5.29 -4.29
CA ILE A 140 1.78 4.22 -3.58
C ILE A 140 3.08 4.74 -2.98
N ALA A 141 3.87 5.52 -3.73
CA ALA A 141 5.12 6.10 -3.23
C ALA A 141 4.91 7.01 -2.02
N SER A 142 3.82 7.76 -1.97
CA SER A 142 3.46 8.58 -0.81
C SER A 142 3.18 7.74 0.46
N CYS A 143 2.81 6.46 0.34
CA CYS A 143 2.62 5.59 1.50
C CYS A 143 3.93 5.21 2.21
N ILE A 144 5.09 5.41 1.58
CA ILE A 144 6.40 5.25 2.24
C ILE A 144 6.50 6.18 3.47
N THR A 145 5.81 7.32 3.44
CA THR A 145 5.85 8.32 4.50
C THR A 145 4.65 8.23 5.44
N SER A 146 3.83 7.18 5.32
CA SER A 146 2.68 6.92 6.20
C SER A 146 3.09 6.88 7.67
N SER A 147 2.23 7.25 8.62
CA SER A 147 2.51 7.04 10.05
C SER A 147 2.46 5.56 10.44
N HIS A 148 1.86 4.70 9.61
CA HIS A 148 1.77 3.27 9.86
C HIS A 148 2.95 2.50 9.23
N MET A 149 3.82 1.95 10.07
CA MET A 149 5.03 1.24 9.62
C MET A 149 4.73 0.09 8.65
N LYS A 150 3.66 -0.69 8.87
CA LYS A 150 3.29 -1.80 7.97
C LYS A 150 2.86 -1.29 6.59
N SER A 151 2.19 -0.14 6.51
CA SER A 151 1.88 0.50 5.21
C SER A 151 3.15 0.87 4.45
N ARG A 152 4.17 1.41 5.15
CA ARG A 152 5.46 1.74 4.53
C ARG A 152 6.10 0.50 3.90
N ILE A 153 6.14 -0.59 4.66
CA ILE A 153 6.73 -1.86 4.21
C ILE A 153 6.03 -2.37 2.95
N VAL A 154 4.69 -2.45 2.96
CA VAL A 154 3.92 -2.96 1.82
C VAL A 154 4.07 -2.05 0.60
N ALA A 155 4.11 -0.73 0.79
CA ALA A 155 4.34 0.22 -0.31
C ALA A 155 5.71 0.01 -0.97
N ILE A 156 6.76 -0.21 -0.18
CA ILE A 156 8.11 -0.51 -0.66
C ILE A 156 8.14 -1.81 -1.45
N GLU A 157 7.50 -2.87 -0.93
CA GLU A 157 7.42 -4.16 -1.64
C GLU A 157 6.70 -4.01 -2.98
N LEU A 158 5.59 -3.26 -3.01
CA LEU A 158 4.85 -2.97 -4.24
C LEU A 158 5.69 -2.19 -5.26
N LEU A 159 6.37 -1.12 -4.83
CA LEU A 159 7.26 -0.37 -5.72
C LEU A 159 8.39 -1.24 -6.24
N THR A 160 8.88 -2.19 -5.44
CA THR A 160 9.90 -3.16 -5.87
C THR A 160 9.36 -4.08 -6.95
N VAL A 161 8.12 -4.58 -6.81
CA VAL A 161 7.47 -5.39 -7.83
C VAL A 161 7.29 -4.60 -9.13
N VAL A 162 6.81 -3.36 -9.05
CA VAL A 162 6.67 -2.50 -10.25
C VAL A 162 8.02 -2.16 -10.86
N CYS A 163 9.06 -1.91 -10.06
CA CYS A 163 10.41 -1.63 -10.52
C CYS A 163 10.99 -2.77 -11.38
N ARG A 164 10.58 -4.01 -11.10
CA ARG A 164 10.97 -5.23 -11.83
C ARG A 164 10.19 -5.47 -13.12
N ALA A 165 9.13 -4.70 -13.40
CA ALA A 165 8.37 -4.84 -14.63
C ALA A 165 9.24 -4.50 -15.85
N PRO A 166 9.22 -5.32 -16.92
CA PRO A 166 10.02 -5.08 -18.12
C PRO A 166 9.63 -3.75 -18.80
N GLU A 167 10.55 -3.19 -19.58
CA GLU A 167 10.44 -1.94 -20.36
C GLU A 167 10.55 -0.63 -19.57
N PHE A 168 9.70 -0.35 -18.57
CA PHE A 168 9.63 0.99 -17.95
C PHE A 168 9.41 1.03 -16.44
N GLY A 169 9.39 -0.12 -15.76
CA GLY A 169 9.09 -0.21 -14.33
C GLY A 169 9.98 0.69 -13.47
N ASN A 170 11.29 0.64 -13.69
CA ASN A 170 12.27 1.47 -12.98
C ASN A 170 12.05 2.97 -13.21
N SER A 171 11.88 3.40 -14.46
CA SER A 171 11.68 4.82 -14.81
C SER A 171 10.41 5.38 -14.17
N ARG A 172 9.32 4.60 -14.16
CA ARG A 172 8.06 5.01 -13.53
C ARG A 172 8.21 5.13 -12.01
N VAL A 173 8.93 4.20 -11.38
CA VAL A 173 9.22 4.27 -9.94
C VAL A 173 10.10 5.49 -9.62
N LEU A 174 11.09 5.79 -10.46
CA LEU A 174 11.93 6.98 -10.32
C LEU A 174 11.14 8.29 -10.42
N GLU A 175 10.19 8.38 -11.34
CA GLU A 175 9.28 9.51 -11.48
C GLU A 175 8.40 9.67 -10.23
N ALA A 176 7.82 8.57 -9.73
CA ALA A 176 7.04 8.58 -8.50
C ALA A 176 7.89 9.01 -7.27
N MET A 177 9.14 8.55 -7.18
CA MET A 177 10.06 8.93 -6.10
C MET A 177 10.53 10.38 -6.21
N THR A 178 10.51 10.97 -7.41
CA THR A 178 10.73 12.41 -7.58
C THR A 178 9.61 13.22 -6.93
N THR A 179 8.37 12.72 -6.96
CA THR A 179 7.24 13.34 -6.24
C THR A 179 7.49 13.31 -4.73
N VAL A 180 7.96 12.18 -4.18
CA VAL A 180 8.31 12.07 -2.75
C VAL A 180 9.43 13.06 -2.39
N ARG A 181 10.48 13.16 -3.22
CA ARG A 181 11.56 14.13 -3.04
C ARG A 181 11.02 15.56 -2.93
N ILE A 182 10.12 15.96 -3.84
CA ILE A 182 9.53 17.29 -3.87
C ILE A 182 8.66 17.53 -2.62
N LEU A 183 7.79 16.57 -2.27
CA LEU A 183 6.89 16.68 -1.13
C LEU A 183 7.61 16.89 0.21
N PHE A 184 8.81 16.32 0.36
CA PHE A 184 9.60 16.39 1.59
C PHE A 184 10.78 17.36 1.50
N GLY A 185 10.91 18.12 0.40
CA GLY A 185 12.00 19.07 0.21
C GLY A 185 13.39 18.42 0.25
N GLU A 186 13.52 17.17 -0.20
CA GLU A 186 14.80 16.47 -0.17
C GLU A 186 15.69 16.92 -1.33
N SER A 187 16.99 17.06 -1.08
CA SER A 187 17.97 17.42 -2.12
C SER A 187 18.18 16.30 -3.15
N VAL A 188 17.98 15.05 -2.76
CA VAL A 188 18.12 13.85 -3.59
C VAL A 188 16.98 12.88 -3.34
N ARG A 189 16.68 12.01 -4.30
CA ARG A 189 15.69 10.93 -4.11
C ARG A 189 16.20 9.98 -3.00
N PHE A 190 15.27 9.27 -2.37
CA PHE A 190 15.54 8.20 -1.40
C PHE A 190 16.19 8.61 -0.07
N LYS A 191 16.51 9.88 0.19
CA LYS A 191 17.09 10.31 1.46
C LYS A 191 16.16 9.97 2.64
N PHE A 192 14.87 10.18 2.49
CA PHE A 192 13.86 9.84 3.49
C PHE A 192 13.82 8.33 3.71
N LEU A 193 13.87 7.58 2.62
CA LEU A 193 13.82 6.12 2.65
C LEU A 193 15.02 5.53 3.40
N VAL A 194 16.22 6.08 3.17
CA VAL A 194 17.44 5.72 3.92
C VAL A 194 17.31 6.08 5.40
N SER A 195 16.68 7.21 5.73
CA SER A 195 16.40 7.55 7.14
C SER A 195 15.43 6.55 7.80
N VAL A 196 14.36 6.16 7.12
CA VAL A 196 13.41 5.13 7.60
C VAL A 196 14.11 3.79 7.83
N LEU A 197 15.01 3.42 6.91
CA LEU A 197 15.85 2.22 7.04
C LEU A 197 16.71 2.25 8.29
N ASN A 198 17.46 3.33 8.50
CA ASN A 198 18.39 3.46 9.62
C ASN A 198 17.67 3.53 10.97
N SER A 199 16.50 4.16 11.02
CA SER A 199 15.68 4.27 12.23
C SER A 199 15.12 2.91 12.68
N ASN A 200 14.77 2.04 11.74
CA ASN A 200 14.27 0.70 12.07
C ASN A 200 15.40 -0.23 12.54
N ILE A 201 16.63 -0.05 12.04
CA ILE A 201 17.81 -0.82 12.48
C ILE A 201 18.14 -0.49 13.94
N THR A 202 18.15 0.79 14.32
CA THR A 202 18.43 1.22 15.71
C THR A 202 17.31 0.85 16.69
N SER A 203 16.07 0.73 16.24
CA SER A 203 14.92 0.30 17.06
C SER A 203 14.96 -1.19 17.44
N THR A 204 15.72 -2.01 16.70
CA THR A 204 15.84 -3.46 16.99
C THR A 204 16.95 -3.81 17.98
N SER A 205 17.79 -2.84 18.36
CA SER A 205 18.83 -2.98 19.38
C SER A 205 18.38 -2.64 20.80
N GLY A 206 17.10 -2.30 21.01
CA GLY A 206 16.56 -1.99 22.34
C GLY A 206 15.09 -2.33 22.45
N LEU A 207 14.77 -3.60 22.71
CA LEU A 207 13.41 -4.06 23.03
C LEU A 207 13.39 -4.72 24.41
N GLU A 208 13.40 -3.88 25.44
CA GLU A 208 12.71 -4.17 26.70
C GLU A 208 11.62 -3.10 26.83
N HIS A 209 10.38 -3.59 27.03
CA HIS A 209 9.16 -2.86 27.36
C HIS A 209 8.46 -1.99 26.30
N GLU A 210 7.38 -2.55 25.72
CA GLU A 210 6.15 -1.81 25.43
C GLU A 210 4.94 -2.69 25.84
N PRO A 211 3.88 -2.14 26.48
CA PRO A 211 2.87 -2.93 27.17
C PRO A 211 1.79 -3.43 26.20
N ARG A 212 1.53 -4.74 26.24
CA ARG A 212 0.38 -5.38 25.59
C ARG A 212 -0.91 -4.76 26.09
N ASN A 213 -1.61 -4.02 25.23
CA ASN A 213 -3.00 -3.64 25.46
C ASN A 213 -3.95 -4.59 24.71
N ASN A 214 -4.84 -5.18 25.49
CA ASN A 214 -5.76 -6.27 25.18
C ASN A 214 -6.74 -5.97 24.05
N TYR A 215 -6.94 -6.96 23.17
CA TYR A 215 -8.27 -7.32 22.66
C TYR A 215 -8.45 -8.84 22.78
N PRO A 216 -9.57 -9.33 23.36
CA PRO A 216 -9.77 -10.75 23.61
C PRO A 216 -10.21 -11.45 22.33
N LEU A 217 -9.42 -12.39 21.84
CA LEU A 217 -9.86 -13.37 20.84
C LEU A 217 -10.26 -14.65 21.55
N ILE A 218 -11.52 -15.00 21.32
CA ILE A 218 -12.25 -16.17 21.77
C ILE A 218 -11.44 -17.42 21.48
N ALA A 219 -11.01 -18.11 22.53
CA ALA A 219 -10.48 -19.45 22.47
C ALA A 219 -11.62 -20.42 22.14
N ARG A 220 -11.53 -21.09 20.99
CA ARG A 220 -12.18 -22.38 20.77
C ARG A 220 -11.11 -23.45 20.78
N SER A 221 -11.22 -24.30 21.80
CA SER A 221 -10.51 -25.53 22.06
C SER A 221 -10.47 -26.46 20.85
N LEU A 222 -9.35 -27.16 20.65
CA LEU A 222 -9.22 -28.57 20.23
C LEU A 222 -7.71 -28.96 20.34
N PRO A 223 -7.35 -30.25 20.47
CA PRO A 223 -6.34 -30.71 21.41
C PRO A 223 -4.98 -31.05 20.80
N VAL A 224 -4.02 -31.16 21.72
CA VAL A 224 -2.64 -31.65 21.61
C VAL A 224 -2.57 -33.05 20.99
N GLU A 225 -1.69 -33.26 20.00
CA GLU A 225 -0.59 -34.26 20.01
C GLU A 225 0.17 -34.27 18.66
N GLN A 226 1.49 -34.50 18.74
CA GLN A 226 2.45 -34.97 17.72
C GLN A 226 3.23 -33.94 16.88
N ARG A 227 4.46 -33.67 17.35
CA ARG A 227 5.59 -33.10 16.58
C ARG A 227 6.09 -34.10 15.53
N PRO A 228 6.77 -33.59 14.50
CA PRO A 228 8.18 -33.92 14.35
C PRO A 228 9.09 -32.69 14.38
N LYS A 229 10.35 -32.95 14.75
CA LYS A 229 11.48 -32.01 14.84
C LYS A 229 12.07 -31.74 13.45
N ASN A 230 12.82 -30.62 13.36
CA ASN A 230 13.58 -30.07 12.22
C ASN A 230 12.73 -29.10 11.37
N LEU A 231 13.08 -27.85 11.09
CA LEU A 231 14.38 -27.16 11.06
C LEU A 231 14.16 -25.68 11.40
N HIS A 232 15.05 -25.09 12.18
CA HIS A 232 15.08 -23.64 12.44
C HIS A 232 15.37 -22.85 11.16
N LEU A 233 14.53 -21.85 10.87
CA LEU A 233 15.02 -20.57 10.39
C LEU A 233 14.10 -19.47 10.96
N PRO A 234 14.59 -18.54 11.80
CA PRO A 234 13.81 -17.36 12.13
C PRO A 234 13.77 -16.48 10.88
N THR A 235 12.65 -16.46 10.17
CA THR A 235 12.40 -15.44 9.14
C THR A 235 12.26 -14.10 9.84
N ASN A 236 13.38 -13.38 9.97
CA ASN A 236 13.39 -12.03 10.48
C ASN A 236 12.59 -11.16 9.49
N PRO A 237 11.47 -10.53 9.89
CA PRO A 237 10.63 -9.73 8.99
C PRO A 237 11.39 -8.56 8.34
N SER A 238 12.57 -8.21 8.85
CA SER A 238 13.48 -7.19 8.31
C SER A 238 14.19 -7.60 7.02
N GLN A 239 14.46 -8.90 6.78
CA GLN A 239 15.22 -9.36 5.61
C GLN A 239 14.52 -9.15 4.25
N PRO A 240 13.22 -9.45 4.08
CA PRO A 240 12.53 -9.17 2.80
C PRO A 240 12.42 -7.66 2.51
N VAL A 241 12.38 -6.83 3.56
CA VAL A 241 12.32 -5.37 3.44
C VAL A 241 13.66 -4.80 3.00
N LEU A 242 14.76 -5.23 3.62
CA LEU A 242 16.12 -4.81 3.25
C LEU A 242 16.49 -5.24 1.82
N SER A 243 16.08 -6.44 1.40
CA SER A 243 16.31 -6.91 0.02
C SER A 243 15.49 -6.12 -1.02
N SER A 244 14.22 -5.83 -0.72
CA SER A 244 13.37 -4.99 -1.57
C SER A 244 13.93 -3.56 -1.71
N LEU A 245 14.44 -3.01 -0.61
CA LEU A 245 15.03 -1.68 -0.56
C LEU A 245 16.40 -1.60 -1.23
N GLY A 246 17.26 -2.60 -1.02
CA GLY A 246 18.52 -2.72 -1.72
C GLY A 246 18.31 -2.82 -3.23
N TYR A 247 17.28 -3.54 -3.67
CA TYR A 247 16.92 -3.64 -5.08
C TYR A 247 16.39 -2.31 -5.63
N LEU A 248 15.46 -1.66 -4.93
CA LEU A 248 14.98 -0.33 -5.31
C LEU A 248 16.14 0.66 -5.43
N TRP A 249 17.06 0.67 -4.45
CA TRP A 249 18.26 1.50 -4.50
C TRP A 249 19.15 1.15 -5.70
N LEU A 250 19.44 -0.13 -5.93
CA LEU A 250 20.31 -0.57 -7.03
C LEU A 250 19.73 -0.20 -8.40
N CYS A 251 18.42 -0.38 -8.60
CA CYS A 251 17.76 -0.07 -9.87
C CYS A 251 17.55 1.43 -10.10
N CYS A 252 17.64 2.25 -9.05
CA CYS A 252 17.26 3.66 -9.08
C CYS A 252 18.38 4.65 -8.72
N SER A 253 19.50 4.17 -8.19
CA SER A 253 20.69 4.98 -7.96
C SER A 253 21.36 5.24 -9.31
N GLU A 254 21.65 6.51 -9.62
CA GLU A 254 22.26 6.96 -10.87
C GLU A 254 23.73 6.54 -11.03
N HIS A 255 24.19 5.52 -10.34
CA HIS A 255 25.47 4.90 -10.64
C HIS A 255 25.26 3.87 -11.75
N PRO A 256 25.80 4.09 -12.96
CA PRO A 256 25.75 3.08 -14.00
C PRO A 256 26.40 1.80 -13.46
N PRO A 257 25.73 0.63 -13.56
CA PRO A 257 26.37 -0.63 -13.26
C PRO A 257 27.35 -0.90 -14.40
N TRP A 258 28.64 -0.82 -14.08
CA TRP A 258 29.77 -1.20 -14.93
C TRP A 258 30.03 -0.28 -16.12
N GLY A 259 31.28 0.20 -16.20
CA GLY A 259 31.77 0.90 -17.36
C GLY A 259 31.60 0.03 -18.61
N MET A 260 30.74 0.48 -19.53
CA MET A 260 31.08 0.39 -20.94
C MET A 260 32.28 1.31 -21.17
N LEU A 261 33.47 0.80 -20.85
CA LEU A 261 34.64 1.06 -21.68
C LEU A 261 34.25 0.50 -23.05
N MET A 262 33.73 1.37 -23.91
CA MET A 262 33.90 1.13 -25.34
C MET A 262 35.41 0.99 -25.55
N ASN A 263 35.80 -0.20 -25.99
CA ASN A 263 37.11 -0.44 -26.55
C ASN A 263 37.36 0.62 -27.63
N ASP A 264 38.22 1.59 -27.35
CA ASP A 264 39.09 2.14 -28.37
C ASP A 264 40.05 1.02 -28.79
N SER A 265 39.56 0.16 -29.67
CA SER A 265 40.34 -0.83 -30.40
C SER A 265 39.61 -1.11 -31.71
N ASP A 266 39.66 -0.14 -32.63
CA ASP A 266 40.11 -0.37 -34.00
C ASP A 266 39.96 0.90 -34.85
N ARG A 267 41.09 1.32 -35.43
CA ARG A 267 41.27 1.92 -36.76
C ARG A 267 40.63 3.27 -37.09
#